data_AF-A0A2Z4V021-F1
#
_entry.id   AF-A0A2Z4V021-F1
#
_cell.length_a   1.000
_cell.length_b   1.000
_cell.length_c   1.000
_cell.angle_alpha   90.00
_cell.angle_beta   90.00
_cell.angle_gamma   90.00
#
_symmetry.space_group_name_H-M   'P 1'
#
loop_
_entity.id
_entity.type
_entity.pdbx_description
1 polymer ?
#
loop_
_entity_poly.entity_id
_entity_poly.type
_entity_poly.pdbx_seq_one_letter_code
_entity_poly.pdbx_strand_id
1 'polypeptide(L)'
;MVACLLDEPWDGRWNSLEVAGVDLVSIYTRMEGCTYTWITNGGSLHERGMATVRFISDEIERVLPELAEHDSVHVWHRLHRMAQLMVAHNNAPVEESS
;
A
#
# COMPACT_ATOMS: atom_id res chain seq x y z
N MET A 1 1.01 -0.43 -14.69
CA MET A 1 0.58 -1.15 -13.48
C MET A 1 -0.29 -0.30 -12.52
N VAL A 2 -0.87 0.83 -12.97
CA VAL A 2 -1.84 1.62 -12.19
C VAL A 2 -3.28 1.08 -12.39
N ALA A 3 -3.52 0.29 -13.44
CA ALA A 3 -4.83 -0.27 -13.74
C ALA A 3 -5.35 -1.29 -12.70
N CYS A 4 -4.46 -1.99 -11.97
CA CYS A 4 -4.88 -3.03 -11.02
C CYS A 4 -5.59 -2.49 -9.76
N LEU A 5 -5.60 -1.16 -9.54
CA LEU A 5 -6.37 -0.50 -8.48
C LEU A 5 -7.71 0.06 -8.99
N LEU A 6 -7.95 0.11 -10.30
CA LEU A 6 -9.11 0.78 -10.90
C LEU A 6 -10.29 -0.15 -11.22
N ASP A 7 -10.08 -1.48 -11.25
CA ASP A 7 -11.15 -2.44 -11.57
C ASP A 7 -12.11 -2.73 -10.38
N GLU A 8 -11.82 -2.15 -9.21
CA GLU A 8 -12.65 -2.27 -8.02
C GLU A 8 -13.36 -0.94 -7.76
N PRO A 9 -14.71 -0.89 -7.72
CA PRO A 9 -15.41 0.36 -7.41
C PRO A 9 -15.04 0.82 -6.00
N TRP A 10 -14.63 2.08 -5.87
CA TRP A 10 -14.37 2.71 -4.59
C TRP A 10 -15.63 2.62 -3.70
N ASP A 11 -15.51 2.00 -2.52
CA ASP A 11 -16.57 2.02 -1.52
C ASP A 11 -16.52 3.34 -0.75
N GLY A 12 -17.54 4.18 -0.91
CA GLY A 12 -17.66 5.46 -0.21
C GLY A 12 -17.59 5.35 1.31
N ARG A 13 -17.85 4.18 1.90
CA ARG A 13 -17.70 3.92 3.34
C ARG A 13 -16.26 4.10 3.82
N TRP A 14 -15.25 3.82 2.98
CA TRP A 14 -13.84 3.94 3.39
C TRP A 14 -13.43 5.37 3.72
N ASN A 15 -14.15 6.37 3.20
CA ASN A 15 -13.86 7.78 3.46
C ASN A 15 -13.99 8.18 4.94
N SER A 16 -14.64 7.36 5.77
CA SER A 16 -14.83 7.62 7.19
C SER A 16 -14.66 6.37 8.06
N LEU A 17 -14.14 5.27 7.49
CA LEU A 17 -14.02 4.00 8.20
C LEU A 17 -12.70 3.96 8.95
N GLU A 18 -12.79 3.89 10.27
CA GLU A 18 -11.68 3.67 11.18
C GLU A 18 -11.73 2.23 11.71
N VAL A 19 -10.64 1.48 11.56
CA VAL A 19 -10.50 0.08 12.00
C VAL A 19 -9.24 -0.03 12.83
N ALA A 20 -9.30 -0.64 14.02
CA ALA A 20 -8.16 -0.69 14.95
C ALA A 20 -7.51 0.68 15.26
N GLY A 21 -8.27 1.78 15.19
CA GLY A 21 -7.74 3.15 15.35
C GLY A 21 -7.08 3.72 14.10
N VAL A 22 -7.25 3.07 12.94
CA VAL A 22 -6.60 3.41 11.68
C VAL A 22 -7.60 3.87 10.65
N ASP A 23 -7.39 5.06 10.11
CA ASP A 23 -8.19 5.62 9.00
C ASP A 23 -7.83 4.95 7.66
N LEU A 24 -8.77 4.21 7.10
CA LEU A 24 -8.57 3.41 5.88
C LEU A 24 -8.29 4.29 4.65
N VAL A 25 -8.99 5.41 4.48
CA VAL A 25 -8.74 6.30 3.31
C VAL A 25 -7.32 6.90 3.36
N SER A 26 -6.80 7.19 4.54
CA SER A 26 -5.43 7.64 4.74
C SER A 26 -4.40 6.59 4.34
N ILE A 27 -4.61 5.30 4.70
CA ILE A 27 -3.73 4.21 4.22
C ILE A 27 -3.72 4.18 2.69
N TYR A 28 -4.91 4.11 2.08
CA TYR A 28 -5.04 3.97 0.63
C TYR A 28 -4.35 5.12 -0.10
N THR A 29 -4.64 6.37 0.30
CA THR A 29 -4.10 7.58 -0.34
C THR A 29 -2.58 7.65 -0.24
N ARG A 30 -2.01 7.33 0.93
CA ARG A 30 -0.55 7.34 1.11
C ARG A 30 0.11 6.24 0.28
N MET A 31 -0.51 5.06 0.21
CA MET A 31 -0.02 3.95 -0.58
C MET A 31 -0.05 4.28 -2.08
N GLU A 32 -1.12 4.91 -2.57
CA GLU A 32 -1.21 5.39 -3.95
C GLU A 32 -0.06 6.35 -4.28
N GLY A 33 0.21 7.33 -3.42
CA GLY A 33 1.32 8.27 -3.60
C GLY A 33 2.70 7.59 -3.61
N CYS A 34 2.91 6.62 -2.72
CA CYS A 34 4.14 5.81 -2.70
C CYS A 34 4.28 4.96 -3.96
N THR A 35 3.22 4.30 -4.41
CA THR A 35 3.21 3.48 -5.62
C THR A 35 3.45 4.32 -6.87
N TYR A 36 2.80 5.47 -6.99
CA TYR A 36 3.03 6.40 -8.09
C TYR A 36 4.51 6.79 -8.14
N THR A 37 5.06 7.28 -7.03
CA THR A 37 6.46 7.71 -6.94
C THR A 37 7.43 6.56 -7.26
N TRP A 38 7.15 5.35 -6.75
CA TRP A 38 7.95 4.16 -7.00
C TRP A 38 7.98 3.80 -8.48
N ILE A 39 6.82 3.80 -9.15
CA ILE A 39 6.72 3.55 -10.60
C ILE A 39 7.46 4.64 -11.39
N THR A 40 7.26 5.91 -11.06
CA THR A 40 7.91 7.02 -11.80
C THR A 40 9.42 7.03 -11.63
N ASN A 41 9.93 6.50 -10.52
CA ASN A 41 11.35 6.41 -10.22
C ASN A 41 11.95 5.03 -10.58
N GLY A 42 11.31 4.28 -11.49
CA GLY A 42 11.86 3.02 -12.01
C GLY A 42 11.98 1.91 -10.96
N GLY A 43 11.06 1.87 -9.99
CA GLY A 43 11.06 0.87 -8.93
C GLY A 43 11.88 1.27 -7.70
N SER A 44 12.07 2.56 -7.46
CA SER A 44 12.80 3.06 -6.30
C SER A 44 12.04 4.11 -5.49
N LEU A 45 12.22 4.08 -4.17
CA LEU A 45 11.79 5.10 -3.23
C LEU A 45 12.96 5.53 -2.34
N HIS A 46 13.01 6.83 -2.06
CA HIS A 46 13.92 7.36 -1.06
C HIS A 46 13.55 6.88 0.35
N GLU A 47 14.46 7.08 1.32
CA GLU A 47 14.32 6.59 2.68
C GLU A 47 12.98 6.94 3.34
N ARG A 48 12.57 8.22 3.30
CA ARG A 48 11.26 8.64 3.82
C ARG A 48 10.06 7.98 3.11
N GLY A 49 10.17 7.70 1.82
CA GLY A 49 9.14 6.96 1.08
C GLY A 49 9.06 5.51 1.58
N MET A 50 10.21 4.87 1.77
CA MET A 50 10.27 3.53 2.35
C MET A 50 9.80 3.47 3.81
N ALA A 51 10.09 4.49 4.62
CA ALA A 51 9.55 4.59 5.97
C ALA A 51 8.02 4.65 5.95
N THR A 52 7.45 5.37 4.98
CA THR A 52 5.99 5.45 4.79
C THR A 52 5.41 4.10 4.36
N VAL A 53 6.04 3.40 3.42
CA VAL A 53 5.60 2.05 2.99
C VAL A 53 5.63 1.04 4.14
N ARG A 54 6.68 1.05 4.97
CA ARG A 54 6.78 0.17 6.14
C ARG A 54 5.69 0.49 7.17
N PHE A 55 5.50 1.76 7.49
CA PHE A 55 4.42 2.20 8.37
C PHE A 55 3.05 1.73 7.84
N ILE A 56 2.77 1.91 6.55
CA ILE A 56 1.52 1.44 5.94
C ILE A 56 1.39 -0.07 6.05
N SER A 57 2.46 -0.83 5.81
CA SER A 57 2.44 -2.29 5.92
C SER A 57 2.05 -2.73 7.33
N ASP A 58 2.64 -2.13 8.36
CA ASP A 58 2.34 -2.44 9.77
C ASP A 58 0.89 -2.10 10.13
N GLU A 59 0.37 -0.98 9.63
CA GLU A 59 -1.03 -0.58 9.83
C GLU A 59 -1.98 -1.54 9.13
N ILE A 60 -1.66 -2.01 7.91
CA ILE A 60 -2.48 -3.00 7.21
C ILE A 60 -2.52 -4.32 7.99
N GLU A 61 -1.39 -4.76 8.57
CA GLU A 61 -1.34 -5.97 9.40
C GLU A 61 -2.23 -5.87 10.65
N ARG A 62 -2.41 -4.65 11.19
CA ARG A 62 -3.31 -4.40 12.32
C ARG A 62 -4.78 -4.41 11.92
N VAL A 63 -5.14 -3.85 10.77
CA VAL A 63 -6.55 -3.77 10.35
C VAL A 63 -7.06 -5.10 9.78
N LEU A 64 -6.20 -5.90 9.12
CA LEU A 64 -6.61 -7.12 8.42
C LEU A 64 -7.44 -8.10 9.27
N PRO A 65 -7.10 -8.38 10.54
CA PRO A 65 -7.91 -9.25 11.40
C PRO A 65 -9.27 -8.66 11.83
N GLU A 66 -9.43 -7.33 11.77
CA GLU A 66 -10.63 -6.63 12.24
C GLU A 66 -11.59 -6.24 11.10
N LEU A 67 -11.15 -6.36 9.84
CA LEU A 67 -12.01 -6.07 8.69
C LEU A 67 -13.12 -7.10 8.54
N ALA A 68 -14.34 -6.63 8.32
CA ALA A 68 -15.45 -7.50 7.96
C ALA A 68 -15.43 -7.82 6.46
N GLU A 69 -16.14 -8.87 6.04
CA GLU A 69 -16.24 -9.29 4.64
C GLU A 69 -16.71 -8.14 3.71
N HIS A 70 -17.59 -7.28 4.23
CA HIS A 70 -18.14 -6.13 3.52
C HIS A 70 -17.20 -4.91 3.46
N ASP A 71 -16.01 -4.97 4.07
CA ASP A 71 -14.99 -3.91 4.02
C ASP A 71 -13.94 -4.16 2.93
N SER A 72 -14.24 -5.07 2.00
CA SER A 72 -13.39 -5.42 0.85
C SER A 72 -11.99 -5.86 1.26
N VAL A 73 -11.91 -6.84 2.16
CA VAL A 73 -10.67 -7.40 2.74
C VAL A 73 -9.59 -7.70 1.69
N HIS A 74 -9.99 -8.13 0.49
CA HIS A 74 -9.08 -8.42 -0.62
C HIS A 74 -8.32 -7.21 -1.16
N VAL A 75 -8.90 -6.00 -1.09
CA VAL A 75 -8.20 -4.75 -1.44
C VAL A 75 -7.05 -4.50 -0.47
N TRP A 76 -7.29 -4.68 0.83
CA TRP A 76 -6.29 -4.51 1.88
C TRP A 76 -5.17 -5.55 1.78
N HIS A 77 -5.50 -6.80 1.49
CA HIS A 77 -4.48 -7.82 1.17
C HIS A 77 -3.64 -7.46 -0.06
N ARG A 78 -4.25 -6.88 -1.09
CA ARG A 78 -3.53 -6.44 -2.29
C ARG A 78 -2.55 -5.30 -1.98
N LEU A 79 -2.98 -4.33 -1.19
CA LEU A 79 -2.13 -3.23 -0.73
C LEU A 79 -0.97 -3.75 0.13
N HIS A 80 -1.22 -4.68 1.06
CA HIS A 80 -0.18 -5.31 1.88
C HIS A 80 0.87 -5.99 1.01
N ARG A 81 0.44 -6.80 0.04
CA ARG A 81 1.34 -7.47 -0.90
C ARG A 81 2.16 -6.46 -1.71
N MET A 82 1.56 -5.35 -2.13
CA MET A 82 2.26 -4.30 -2.86
C MET A 82 3.33 -3.63 -2.00
N ALA A 83 3.03 -3.35 -0.73
CA ALA A 83 4.01 -2.80 0.22
C ALA A 83 5.19 -3.76 0.41
N GLN A 84 4.93 -5.06 0.58
CA GLN A 84 5.96 -6.09 0.69
C GLN A 84 6.85 -6.15 -0.56
N LEU A 85 6.27 -6.08 -1.75
CA LEU A 85 7.01 -6.06 -3.02
C LEU A 85 7.91 -4.83 -3.14
N MET A 86 7.41 -3.65 -2.76
CA MET A 86 8.19 -2.42 -2.77
C MET A 86 9.37 -2.50 -1.79
N VAL A 87 9.16 -3.06 -0.59
CA VAL A 87 10.24 -3.30 0.39
C VAL A 87 11.28 -4.27 -0.14
N ALA A 88 10.86 -5.40 -0.71
CA ALA A 88 11.78 -6.39 -1.25
C ALA A 88 12.60 -5.81 -2.41
N HIS A 89 11.96 -5.10 -3.34
CA HIS A 89 12.60 -4.53 -4.52
C HIS A 89 13.55 -3.37 -4.16
N ASN A 90 13.14 -2.48 -3.25
CA ASN A 90 13.93 -1.30 -2.90
C ASN A 90 15.15 -1.62 -2.02
N ASN A 91 15.19 -2.84 -1.45
CA ASN A 91 16.33 -3.36 -0.70
C ASN A 91 17.21 -4.31 -1.53
N ALA A 92 16.82 -4.64 -2.77
CA ALA A 92 17.64 -5.47 -3.63
C ALA A 92 18.93 -4.72 -3.97
N PRO A 93 20.11 -5.38 -3.93
CA PRO A 93 21.33 -4.75 -4.42
C PRO A 93 21.11 -4.36 -5.89
N VAL A 94 21.51 -3.14 -6.25
CA VAL A 94 21.55 -2.75 -7.67
C VAL A 94 22.50 -3.72 -8.34
N GLU A 95 21.99 -4.64 -9.15
CA GLU A 95 22.84 -5.42 -10.04
C GLU A 95 23.43 -4.42 -11.04
N GLU A 96 24.64 -3.93 -10.74
CA GLU A 96 25.47 -3.17 -11.66
C GLU A 96 25.73 -4.07 -12.88
N SER A 97 24.87 -3.94 -13.89
CA SER A 97 25.13 -4.45 -15.22
C SER A 97 26.29 -3.63 -15.80
N SER A 98 27.50 -4.17 -15.73
CA SER A 98 28.65 -3.76 -16.54
C SER A 98 28.58 -4.38 -17.93
#